data_AF-A0A932NY74-F1
#
_entry.id   AF-A0A932NY74-F1
#
_cell.length_a   1.000
_cell.length_b   1.000
_cell.length_c   1.000
_cell.angle_alpha   90.00
_cell.angle_beta   90.00
_cell.angle_gamma   90.00
#
_symmetry.space_group_name_H-M   'P 1'
#
loop_
_entity.id
_entity.type
_entity.pdbx_description
1 polymer ?
#
loop_
_entity_poly.entity_id
_entity_poly.type
_entity_poly.pdbx_seq_one_letter_code
_entity_poly.pdbx_strand_id
1 'polypeptide(L)'
;MMLALTLFVAGVLTILLPCILPLIPIVLGVSIAGRSRWRPVLTVLGMVVSFVGFSFLLLVVLDQFVEFADYIRIATYYILILFGLGFLTHSRPVQLLGAIVGSTFFLSKGLVAVIIGAVFGVIALELGGRMAACIQQFGVDVQQKTEEEFGRDSPWTAFVIGLTLGLVWVPCAGPALGFAFTLVRDEPGPRALLALASYGLGTGVPLLAIGYGGQAAVHSVRAMSRYTGMIKKVAGLLLIVTAIALQFRLFERAQIWLLDHTNFGDLGTRIEEKLFERDMFEAMEEKSLDFSSSSTSSVMAMFPKLPKITRAPEFTDLGPWHNSESFTLESLRGKVVLVDFWTYSCINCIRTLPYIQGYWEKFGSTSLITGKNTPFVLIGVHTPEFVFEKSEKNVAEAIKRHGLTYPVAQDNDYGTWKAFSNHYWPAKYLIDTEGYIRYTHFGEGAYEETDLAIQSLLQEIGVTMDAEGSDPTSLKELRGAGQSLSPETYLGTRSIKQLGNGPRVPTGKVVTYIVPEEMELHHYYLVGDWQIEDGERQILRSKEGEIRMKFLGGEINLVLGSASQASQNVSTVAVEVDGERFKTIEVEFDDLYELWKGPYGEHEIILRIRGAGLSGYAFTFGS
;
A
#
# COMPACT_ATOMS: atom_id res chain seq x y z
N MET A 1 -1.15 7.54 14.76
CA MET A 1 0.04 8.23 15.31
C MET A 1 1.30 7.89 14.53
N MET A 2 1.52 6.62 14.17
CA MET A 2 2.68 6.19 13.38
C MET A 2 2.76 6.82 11.97
N LEU A 3 1.64 6.94 11.25
CA LEU A 3 1.59 7.63 9.94
C LEU A 3 2.07 9.09 10.01
N ALA A 4 1.68 9.83 11.04
CA ALA A 4 2.13 11.20 11.24
C ALA A 4 3.64 11.26 11.57
N LEU A 5 4.17 10.27 12.28
CA LEU A 5 5.59 10.16 12.60
C LEU A 5 6.43 9.81 11.36
N THR A 6 5.98 8.85 10.54
CA THR A 6 6.67 8.47 9.30
C THR A 6 6.69 9.63 8.31
N LEU A 7 5.56 10.33 8.17
CA LEU A 7 5.46 11.53 7.34
C LEU A 7 6.30 12.68 7.89
N PHE A 8 6.37 12.87 9.21
CA PHE A 8 7.24 13.85 9.83
C PHE A 8 8.73 13.55 9.53
N VAL A 9 9.16 12.30 9.69
CA VAL A 9 10.53 11.87 9.37
C VAL A 9 10.83 12.02 7.88
N ALA A 10 9.90 11.65 7.01
CA ALA A 10 10.02 11.87 5.57
C ALA A 10 10.16 13.37 5.24
N GLY A 11 9.40 14.23 5.93
CA GLY A 11 9.52 15.69 5.84
C GLY A 11 10.91 16.18 6.26
N VAL A 12 11.47 15.66 7.36
CA VAL A 12 12.84 16.00 7.80
C VAL A 12 13.86 15.57 6.75
N LEU A 13 13.74 14.36 6.20
CA LEU A 13 14.64 13.84 5.17
C LEU A 13 14.56 14.59 3.83
N THR A 14 13.45 15.27 3.58
CA THR A 14 13.21 16.03 2.34
C THR A 14 14.29 17.08 2.12
N ILE A 15 14.96 17.59 3.16
CA ILE A 15 16.07 18.56 2.99
C ILE A 15 17.30 17.99 2.26
N LEU A 16 17.47 16.66 2.28
CA LEU A 16 18.53 15.98 1.53
C LEU A 16 18.23 15.94 0.03
N LEU A 17 17.03 16.36 -0.38
CA LEU A 17 16.68 16.36 -1.78
C LEU A 17 17.53 17.38 -2.56
N PRO A 18 18.04 16.95 -3.71
CA PRO A 18 18.90 17.75 -4.59
C PRO A 18 18.27 19.08 -5.04
N CYS A 19 16.93 19.15 -5.02
CA CYS A 19 16.14 20.29 -5.46
C CYS A 19 16.11 21.46 -4.45
N ILE A 20 16.47 21.22 -3.18
CA ILE A 20 16.32 22.20 -2.09
C ILE A 20 17.62 22.99 -1.85
N LEU A 21 18.76 22.32 -2.02
CA LEU A 21 20.10 22.90 -1.94
C LEU A 21 20.27 24.25 -2.66
N PRO A 22 19.71 24.46 -3.88
CA PRO A 22 19.85 25.73 -4.60
C PRO A 22 19.04 26.89 -4.00
N LEU A 23 17.99 26.59 -3.22
CA LEU A 23 17.09 27.58 -2.61
C LEU A 23 17.56 28.01 -1.21
N ILE A 24 18.40 27.20 -0.55
CA ILE A 24 18.97 27.51 0.78
C ILE A 24 19.54 28.94 0.86
N PRO A 25 20.32 29.43 -0.12
CA PRO A 25 20.87 30.79 -0.07
C PRO A 25 19.80 31.90 -0.07
N ILE A 26 18.67 31.68 -0.75
CA ILE A 26 17.56 32.63 -0.82
C ILE A 26 16.82 32.66 0.52
N VAL A 27 16.52 31.49 1.09
CA VAL A 27 15.89 31.35 2.41
C VAL A 27 16.76 31.97 3.50
N LEU A 28 18.09 31.74 3.44
CA LEU A 28 19.06 32.39 4.31
C LEU A 28 19.05 33.91 4.13
N GLY A 29 19.04 34.42 2.91
CA GLY A 29 19.00 35.85 2.61
C GLY A 29 17.78 36.55 3.22
N VAL A 30 16.61 35.94 3.11
CA VAL A 30 15.36 36.43 3.71
C VAL A 30 15.40 36.36 5.24
N SER A 31 15.93 35.27 5.80
CA SER A 31 15.98 35.05 7.25
C SER A 31 16.97 35.98 7.96
N ILE A 32 18.02 36.43 7.26
CA ILE A 32 19.07 37.31 7.78
C ILE A 32 18.70 38.79 7.65
N ALA A 33 17.76 39.16 6.77
CA ALA A 33 17.42 40.55 6.49
C ALA A 33 16.76 41.32 7.66
N GLY A 34 16.38 40.66 8.76
CA GLY A 34 15.69 41.25 9.91
C GLY A 34 16.36 41.01 11.26
N ARG A 35 16.22 41.96 12.20
CA ARG A 35 16.75 41.85 13.57
C ARG A 35 15.92 40.99 14.52
N SER A 36 14.69 40.60 14.15
CA SER A 36 13.77 39.89 15.04
C SER A 36 13.98 38.37 15.07
N ARG A 37 14.04 37.82 16.29
CA ARG A 37 14.23 36.39 16.60
C ARG A 37 13.05 35.48 16.21
N TRP A 38 11.87 36.06 15.90
CA TRP A 38 10.67 35.31 15.52
C TRP A 38 10.46 35.19 14.01
N ARG A 39 11.27 35.89 13.21
CA ARG A 39 11.12 35.87 11.75
C ARG A 39 11.28 34.50 11.11
N PRO A 40 12.34 33.72 11.42
CA PRO A 40 12.49 32.39 10.82
C PRO A 40 11.28 31.49 11.07
N VAL A 41 10.68 31.57 12.27
CA VAL A 41 9.48 30.81 12.64
C VAL A 41 8.28 31.19 11.80
N LEU A 42 8.04 32.48 11.60
CA LEU A 42 6.90 32.96 10.81
C LEU A 42 7.07 32.69 9.32
N THR A 43 8.29 32.77 8.79
CA THR A 43 8.58 32.39 7.40
C THR A 43 8.31 30.91 7.18
N VAL A 44 8.79 30.04 8.08
CA VAL A 44 8.54 28.60 8.00
C VAL A 44 7.06 28.28 8.17
N LEU A 45 6.37 28.94 9.10
CA LEU A 45 4.92 28.75 9.29
C LEU A 45 4.13 29.10 8.02
N GLY A 46 4.44 30.24 7.39
CA GLY A 46 3.80 30.64 6.12
C GLY A 46 4.07 29.62 5.01
N MET A 47 5.30 29.12 4.92
CA MET A 47 5.65 28.08 3.96
C MET A 47 4.90 26.77 4.19
N VAL A 48 4.82 26.29 5.44
CA VAL A 48 4.08 25.07 5.81
C VAL A 48 2.60 25.21 5.46
N VAL A 49 1.98 26.34 5.80
CA VAL A 49 0.55 26.59 5.50
C VAL A 49 0.28 26.55 4.00
N SER A 50 1.08 27.26 3.19
CA SER A 50 0.90 27.25 1.74
C SER A 50 1.15 25.88 1.13
N PHE A 51 2.16 25.16 1.63
CA PHE A 51 2.51 23.85 1.13
C PHE A 51 1.40 22.83 1.40
N VAL A 52 0.92 22.76 2.65
CA VAL A 52 -0.16 21.85 3.06
C VAL A 52 -1.44 22.16 2.29
N GLY A 53 -1.82 23.44 2.18
CA GLY A 53 -3.03 23.85 1.47
C GLY A 53 -3.00 23.50 -0.02
N PHE A 54 -1.87 23.79 -0.69
CA PHE A 54 -1.73 23.48 -2.11
C PHE A 54 -1.63 21.97 -2.36
N SER A 55 -0.88 21.23 -1.54
CA SER A 55 -0.77 19.77 -1.67
C SER A 55 -2.11 19.06 -1.43
N PHE A 56 -2.91 19.54 -0.47
CA PHE A 56 -4.26 19.02 -0.26
C PHE A 56 -5.17 19.30 -1.45
N LEU A 57 -5.16 20.53 -1.98
CA LEU A 57 -5.90 20.89 -3.20
C LEU A 57 -5.48 20.02 -4.39
N LEU A 58 -4.18 19.82 -4.57
CA LEU A 58 -3.64 18.98 -5.64
C LEU A 58 -4.10 17.52 -5.50
N LEU A 59 -4.11 16.96 -4.28
CA LEU A 59 -4.58 15.61 -4.01
C LEU A 59 -6.05 15.44 -4.44
N VAL A 60 -6.92 16.38 -4.04
CA VAL A 60 -8.34 16.38 -4.43
C VAL A 60 -8.52 16.46 -5.95
N VAL A 61 -7.73 17.29 -6.64
CA VAL A 61 -7.79 17.41 -8.10
C VAL A 61 -7.28 16.15 -8.80
N LEU A 62 -6.18 15.55 -8.32
CA LEU A 62 -5.60 14.35 -8.93
C LEU A 62 -6.50 13.13 -8.83
N ASP A 63 -7.31 13.03 -7.76
CA ASP A 63 -8.24 11.90 -7.59
C ASP A 63 -9.37 11.90 -8.63
N GLN A 64 -9.74 13.08 -9.15
CA GLN A 64 -10.76 13.22 -10.19
C GLN A 64 -10.25 12.91 -11.61
N PHE A 65 -8.92 12.81 -11.83
CA PHE A 65 -8.31 12.71 -13.16
C PHE A 65 -7.17 11.67 -13.23
N VAL A 66 -7.49 10.41 -12.91
CA VAL A 66 -6.51 9.30 -12.81
C VAL A 66 -5.74 9.04 -14.12
N GLU A 67 -6.36 9.22 -15.29
CA GLU A 67 -5.71 9.00 -16.60
C GLU A 67 -4.63 10.06 -16.94
N PHE A 68 -4.64 11.24 -16.31
CA PHE A 68 -3.68 12.32 -16.59
C PHE A 68 -2.41 12.26 -15.74
N ALA A 69 -2.38 11.43 -14.70
CA ALA A 69 -1.28 11.39 -13.73
C ALA A 69 0.07 11.01 -14.38
N ASP A 70 0.06 10.07 -15.33
CA ASP A 70 1.25 9.66 -16.07
C ASP A 70 1.80 10.79 -16.95
N TYR A 71 0.93 11.59 -17.56
CA TYR A 71 1.33 12.74 -18.37
C TYR A 71 1.94 13.85 -17.51
N ILE A 72 1.37 14.12 -16.33
CA ILE A 72 1.88 15.11 -15.38
C ILE A 72 3.28 14.70 -14.88
N ARG A 73 3.49 13.42 -14.59
CA ARG A 73 4.79 12.89 -14.13
C ARG A 73 5.88 13.10 -15.19
N ILE A 74 5.61 12.74 -16.43
CA ILE A 74 6.57 12.91 -17.53
C ILE A 74 6.82 14.40 -17.82
N ALA A 75 5.77 15.22 -17.80
CA ALA A 75 5.89 16.67 -17.96
C ALA A 75 6.77 17.29 -16.85
N THR A 76 6.66 16.82 -15.61
CA THR A 76 7.46 17.30 -14.47
C THR A 76 8.95 17.00 -14.67
N TYR A 77 9.30 15.80 -15.13
CA TYR A 77 10.69 15.45 -15.43
C TYR A 77 11.28 16.34 -16.54
N TYR A 78 10.48 16.59 -17.57
CA TYR A 78 10.88 17.44 -18.68
C TYR A 78 11.12 18.89 -18.23
N ILE A 79 10.23 19.45 -17.41
CA ILE A 79 10.37 20.81 -16.85
C ILE A 79 11.62 20.91 -15.96
N LEU A 80 11.91 19.90 -15.13
CA LEU A 80 13.12 19.88 -14.29
C LEU A 80 14.42 19.90 -15.11
N ILE A 81 14.47 19.15 -16.22
CA ILE A 81 15.63 19.16 -17.14
C ILE A 81 15.80 20.55 -17.76
N LEU A 82 14.71 21.18 -18.22
CA LEU A 82 14.75 22.53 -18.78
C LEU A 82 15.25 23.56 -17.77
N PHE A 83 14.80 23.45 -16.51
CA PHE A 83 15.22 24.34 -15.43
C PHE A 83 16.71 24.15 -15.10
N GLY A 84 17.18 22.90 -15.02
CA GLY A 84 18.59 22.57 -14.80
C GLY A 84 19.50 23.13 -15.90
N LEU A 85 19.11 23.00 -17.17
CA LEU A 85 19.83 23.56 -18.32
C LEU A 85 19.89 25.09 -18.29
N GLY A 86 18.79 25.73 -17.85
CA GLY A 86 18.71 27.18 -17.67
C GLY A 86 19.68 27.73 -16.62
N PHE A 87 19.93 26.98 -15.54
CA PHE A 87 20.94 27.33 -14.53
C PHE A 87 22.37 27.08 -15.00
N LEU A 88 22.60 26.06 -15.84
CA LEU A 88 23.93 25.66 -16.29
C LEU A 88 24.50 26.61 -17.36
N THR A 89 23.64 27.10 -18.26
CA THR A 89 24.06 27.87 -19.43
C THR A 89 23.11 29.04 -19.70
N HIS A 90 23.65 30.24 -19.89
CA HIS A 90 22.88 31.43 -20.26
C HIS A 90 22.73 31.60 -21.80
N SER A 91 23.29 30.66 -22.57
CA SER A 91 23.28 30.68 -24.02
C SER A 91 21.99 30.04 -24.57
N ARG A 92 21.12 30.87 -25.16
CA ARG A 92 19.91 30.44 -25.89
C ARG A 92 20.09 29.22 -26.81
N PRO A 93 21.15 29.10 -27.65
CA PRO A 93 21.27 27.95 -28.56
C PRO A 93 21.48 26.61 -27.83
N VAL A 94 22.17 26.62 -26.68
CA VAL A 94 22.40 25.40 -25.89
C VAL A 94 21.12 24.95 -25.19
N GLN A 95 20.31 25.91 -24.74
CA GLN A 95 19.02 25.61 -24.12
C GLN A 95 18.00 25.04 -25.13
N LEU A 96 17.96 25.58 -26.35
CA LEU A 96 17.11 25.06 -27.45
C LEU A 96 17.52 23.65 -27.87
N LEU A 97 18.83 23.40 -28.01
CA LEU A 97 19.36 22.05 -28.25
C LEU A 97 18.99 21.09 -27.13
N GLY A 98 19.08 21.53 -25.87
CA GLY A 98 18.68 20.73 -24.72
C GLY A 98 17.19 20.40 -24.67
N ALA A 99 16.31 21.31 -25.12
CA ALA A 99 14.87 21.05 -25.22
C ALA A 99 14.54 20.00 -26.29
N ILE A 100 15.23 20.07 -27.44
CA ILE A 100 15.07 19.11 -28.55
C ILE A 100 15.67 17.75 -28.20
N VAL A 101 16.84 17.71 -27.57
CA VAL A 101 17.43 16.45 -27.08
C VAL A 101 16.57 15.87 -25.96
N GLY A 102 16.05 16.69 -25.07
CA GLY A 102 15.14 16.26 -24.00
C GLY A 102 13.81 15.71 -24.52
N SER A 103 13.31 16.17 -25.67
CA SER A 103 12.05 15.64 -26.22
C SER A 103 12.19 14.24 -26.81
N THR A 104 13.42 13.80 -27.12
CA THR A 104 13.70 12.40 -27.46
C THR A 104 13.35 11.45 -26.31
N PHE A 105 13.16 11.99 -25.10
CA PHE A 105 12.66 11.24 -23.96
C PHE A 105 11.25 10.64 -24.19
N PHE A 106 10.41 11.29 -25.01
CA PHE A 106 9.08 10.79 -25.36
C PHE A 106 9.08 9.68 -26.43
N LEU A 107 10.24 9.20 -26.88
CA LEU A 107 10.31 8.15 -27.92
C LEU A 107 9.53 6.89 -27.52
N SER A 108 9.49 6.56 -26.23
CA SER A 108 8.76 5.40 -25.69
C SER A 108 7.24 5.48 -25.92
N LYS A 109 6.69 6.67 -26.16
CA LYS A 109 5.26 6.91 -26.41
C LYS A 109 4.96 7.20 -27.89
N GLY A 110 5.95 7.10 -28.77
CA GLY A 110 5.83 7.28 -30.21
C GLY A 110 6.24 8.66 -30.72
N LEU A 111 6.41 8.75 -32.04
CA LEU A 111 7.03 9.89 -32.72
C LEU A 111 6.21 11.20 -32.61
N VAL A 112 4.88 11.07 -32.50
CA VAL A 112 3.97 12.21 -32.29
C VAL A 112 4.19 12.88 -30.93
N ALA A 113 4.41 12.09 -29.87
CA ALA A 113 4.70 12.61 -28.54
C ALA A 113 6.05 13.33 -28.47
N VAL A 114 7.04 12.88 -29.25
CA VAL A 114 8.34 13.55 -29.39
C VAL A 114 8.22 14.92 -30.05
N ILE A 115 7.43 15.01 -31.12
CA ILE A 115 7.19 16.28 -31.81
C ILE A 115 6.44 17.26 -30.90
N ILE A 116 5.39 16.79 -30.23
CA ILE A 116 4.64 17.60 -29.26
C ILE A 116 5.56 18.05 -28.11
N GLY A 117 6.36 17.15 -27.54
CA GLY A 117 7.32 17.47 -26.48
C GLY A 117 8.39 18.47 -26.92
N ALA A 118 8.89 18.36 -28.15
CA ALA A 118 9.87 19.31 -28.70
C ALA A 118 9.28 20.70 -28.85
N VAL A 119 8.09 20.80 -29.46
CA VAL A 119 7.37 22.06 -29.65
C VAL A 119 7.03 22.68 -28.30
N PHE A 120 6.48 21.87 -27.39
CA PHE A 120 6.12 22.32 -26.05
C PHE A 120 7.34 22.75 -25.25
N GLY A 121 8.49 22.07 -25.40
CA GLY A 121 9.74 22.45 -24.74
C GLY A 121 10.33 23.75 -25.23
N VAL A 122 10.34 23.97 -26.54
CA VAL A 122 10.78 25.24 -27.13
C VAL A 122 9.86 26.37 -26.67
N ILE A 123 8.54 26.16 -26.70
CA ILE A 123 7.55 27.12 -26.21
C ILE A 123 7.74 27.36 -24.70
N ALA A 124 7.91 26.31 -23.90
CA ALA A 124 8.12 26.41 -22.47
C ALA A 124 9.45 27.09 -22.12
N LEU A 125 10.45 27.09 -23.00
CA LEU A 125 11.71 27.78 -22.79
C LEU A 125 11.62 29.28 -23.12
N GLU A 126 10.94 29.62 -24.23
CA GLU A 126 10.66 31.02 -24.57
C GLU A 126 9.67 31.67 -23.61
N LEU A 127 8.59 30.96 -23.28
CA LEU A 127 7.56 31.39 -22.36
C LEU A 127 8.04 31.28 -20.90
N GLY A 128 8.82 30.25 -20.57
CA GLY A 128 9.35 30.03 -19.23
C GLY A 128 10.35 31.10 -18.80
N GLY A 129 11.16 31.64 -19.71
CA GLY A 129 11.98 32.83 -19.42
C GLY A 129 11.12 34.03 -19.01
N ARG A 130 9.96 34.22 -19.67
CA ARG A 130 9.00 35.30 -19.35
C ARG A 130 8.17 35.00 -18.11
N MET A 131 7.73 33.76 -17.92
CA MET A 131 6.96 33.32 -16.74
C MET A 131 7.85 33.30 -15.50
N ALA A 132 9.09 32.83 -15.58
CA ALA A 132 10.04 32.89 -14.48
C ALA A 132 10.35 34.34 -14.11
N ALA A 133 10.57 35.22 -15.10
CA ALA A 133 10.73 36.65 -14.85
C ALA A 133 9.47 37.27 -14.23
N CYS A 134 8.28 36.90 -14.72
CA CYS A 134 6.99 37.39 -14.21
C CYS A 134 6.72 36.90 -12.78
N ILE A 135 6.96 35.61 -12.48
CA ILE A 135 6.80 35.02 -11.14
C ILE A 135 7.85 35.59 -10.18
N GLN A 136 9.10 35.78 -10.63
CA GLN A 136 10.15 36.42 -9.83
C GLN A 136 9.81 37.89 -9.57
N GLN A 137 9.35 38.64 -10.57
CA GLN A 137 8.91 40.02 -10.41
C GLN A 137 7.67 40.14 -9.53
N PHE A 138 6.70 39.24 -9.67
CA PHE A 138 5.54 39.18 -8.78
C PHE A 138 5.95 38.90 -7.34
N GLY A 139 6.89 37.96 -7.12
CA GLY A 139 7.45 37.70 -5.79
C GLY A 139 8.15 38.92 -5.20
N VAL A 140 8.93 39.66 -6.01
CA VAL A 140 9.62 40.89 -5.61
C VAL A 140 8.63 42.05 -5.37
N ASP A 141 7.61 42.22 -6.21
CA ASP A 141 6.58 43.25 -6.08
C ASP A 141 5.71 43.00 -4.85
N VAL A 142 5.32 41.76 -4.60
CA VAL A 142 4.62 41.37 -3.37
C VAL A 142 5.51 41.59 -2.16
N GLN A 143 6.80 41.25 -2.25
CA GLN A 143 7.78 41.53 -1.19
C GLN A 143 7.91 43.03 -0.91
N GLN A 144 8.05 43.84 -1.94
CA GLN A 144 8.26 45.28 -1.83
C GLN A 144 7.00 45.98 -1.30
N LYS A 145 5.81 45.64 -1.83
CA LYS A 145 4.53 46.16 -1.31
C LYS A 145 4.28 45.75 0.14
N THR A 146 4.62 44.52 0.50
CA THR A 146 4.48 44.05 1.90
C THR A 146 5.49 44.72 2.83
N GLU A 147 6.71 45.02 2.35
CA GLU A 147 7.70 45.82 3.11
C GLU A 147 7.25 47.28 3.26
N GLU A 148 6.62 47.88 2.24
CA GLU A 148 6.08 49.24 2.29
C GLU A 148 4.86 49.36 3.22
N GLU A 149 3.98 48.36 3.24
CA GLU A 149 2.73 48.38 4.00
C GLU A 149 2.89 47.92 5.47
N PHE A 150 3.69 46.87 5.71
CA PHE A 150 3.87 46.31 7.06
C PHE A 150 5.22 46.66 7.71
N GLY A 151 6.17 47.22 6.95
CA GLY A 151 7.49 47.59 7.44
C GLY A 151 8.50 46.45 7.40
N ARG A 152 9.74 46.78 7.03
CA ARG A 152 10.86 45.82 6.83
C ARG A 152 11.24 45.00 8.05
N ASP A 153 10.80 45.32 9.28
CA ASP A 153 11.05 44.52 10.49
C ASP A 153 9.82 43.74 10.99
N SER A 154 8.68 43.86 10.31
CA SER A 154 7.43 43.25 10.77
C SER A 154 7.42 41.73 10.63
N PRO A 155 6.84 41.02 11.62
CA PRO A 155 6.61 39.57 11.59
C PRO A 155 5.69 39.14 10.44
N TRP A 156 4.73 39.97 10.04
CA TRP A 156 3.77 39.65 8.97
C TRP A 156 4.42 39.60 7.58
N THR A 157 5.41 40.47 7.34
CA THR A 157 6.20 40.45 6.10
C THR A 157 6.91 39.11 5.92
N ALA A 158 7.44 38.54 7.01
CA ALA A 158 8.11 37.23 6.97
C ALA A 158 7.13 36.09 6.65
N PHE A 159 5.91 36.13 7.19
CA PHE A 159 4.87 35.14 6.90
C PHE A 159 4.42 35.16 5.44
N VAL A 160 4.20 36.34 4.85
CA VAL A 160 3.80 36.49 3.44
C VAL A 160 4.92 36.02 2.50
N ILE A 161 6.18 36.29 2.84
CA ILE A 161 7.33 35.75 2.10
C ILE A 161 7.39 34.22 2.21
N GLY A 162 7.08 33.67 3.38
CA GLY A 162 6.94 32.24 3.59
C GLY A 162 5.88 31.60 2.69
N LEU A 163 4.70 32.21 2.60
CA LEU A 163 3.60 31.74 1.75
C LEU A 163 4.01 31.65 0.27
N THR A 164 4.68 32.67 -0.27
CA THR A 164 5.10 32.67 -1.68
C THR A 164 6.20 31.65 -1.96
N LEU A 165 7.15 31.47 -1.02
CA LEU A 165 8.19 30.45 -1.11
C LEU A 165 7.62 29.02 -1.05
N GLY A 166 6.54 28.79 -0.28
CA GLY A 166 5.88 27.49 -0.18
C GLY A 166 5.32 26.98 -1.51
N LEU A 167 4.67 27.85 -2.30
CA LEU A 167 4.15 27.50 -3.63
C LEU A 167 5.24 27.09 -4.62
N VAL A 168 6.38 27.77 -4.57
CA VAL A 168 7.53 27.48 -5.45
C VAL A 168 8.15 26.11 -5.13
N TRP A 169 7.95 25.61 -3.90
CA TRP A 169 8.56 24.38 -3.42
C TRP A 169 7.85 23.11 -3.87
N VAL A 170 6.55 23.18 -4.16
CA VAL A 170 5.73 22.01 -4.46
C VAL A 170 6.25 21.18 -5.65
N PRO A 171 6.63 21.77 -6.80
CA PRO A 171 7.12 21.01 -7.96
C PRO A 171 8.40 20.23 -7.68
N CYS A 172 9.22 20.70 -6.74
CA CYS A 172 10.52 20.14 -6.40
C CYS A 172 10.46 19.00 -5.38
N ALA A 173 9.36 18.90 -4.62
CA ALA A 173 9.12 17.83 -3.66
C ALA A 173 8.40 16.62 -4.28
N GLY A 174 8.08 16.66 -5.58
CA GLY A 174 7.25 15.69 -6.30
C GLY A 174 7.48 14.20 -5.97
N PRO A 175 8.72 13.67 -5.98
CA PRO A 175 8.96 12.26 -5.66
C PRO A 175 8.62 11.90 -4.20
N ALA A 176 8.98 12.75 -3.24
CA ALA A 176 8.70 12.54 -1.82
C ALA A 176 7.22 12.78 -1.50
N LEU A 177 6.61 13.80 -2.14
CA LEU A 177 5.18 14.06 -2.11
C LEU A 177 4.39 12.91 -2.72
N GLY A 178 4.90 12.24 -3.75
CA GLY A 178 4.28 11.06 -4.36
C GLY A 178 4.12 9.93 -3.34
N PHE A 179 5.17 9.64 -2.57
CA PHE A 179 5.11 8.68 -1.46
C PHE A 179 4.14 9.13 -0.35
N ALA A 180 4.16 10.41 0.02
CA ALA A 180 3.21 10.94 1.00
C ALA A 180 1.77 10.84 0.50
N PHE A 181 1.51 11.16 -0.77
CA PHE A 181 0.19 11.05 -1.38
C PHE A 181 -0.28 9.60 -1.49
N THR A 182 0.60 8.64 -1.80
CA THR A 182 0.20 7.22 -1.79
C THR A 182 -0.24 6.77 -0.41
N LEU A 183 0.41 7.23 0.65
CA LEU A 183 0.03 6.90 2.04
C LEU A 183 -1.24 7.62 2.51
N VAL A 184 -1.51 8.79 1.95
CA VAL A 184 -2.62 9.66 2.37
C VAL A 184 -3.86 9.48 1.48
N ARG A 185 -3.73 8.79 0.34
CA ARG A 185 -4.82 8.60 -0.63
C ARG A 185 -6.03 7.89 -0.03
N ASP A 186 -5.80 6.98 0.91
CA ASP A 186 -6.83 6.16 1.53
C ASP A 186 -7.37 6.75 2.85
N GLU A 187 -6.87 7.91 3.28
CA GLU A 187 -7.29 8.60 4.51
C GLU A 187 -8.43 9.61 4.24
N PRO A 188 -9.44 9.72 5.12
CA PRO A 188 -10.51 10.70 4.98
C PRO A 188 -9.96 12.14 5.05
N GLY A 189 -10.56 13.07 4.30
CA GLY A 189 -10.13 14.46 4.10
C GLY A 189 -9.49 15.20 5.31
N PRO A 190 -10.07 15.18 6.53
CA PRO A 190 -9.46 15.84 7.69
C PRO A 190 -8.20 15.12 8.22
N ARG A 191 -8.11 13.79 8.10
CA ARG A 191 -6.91 13.03 8.46
C ARG A 191 -5.82 13.20 7.40
N ALA A 192 -6.20 13.28 6.12
CA ALA A 192 -5.28 13.61 5.05
C ALA A 192 -4.63 14.99 5.25
N LEU A 193 -5.42 15.99 5.67
CA LEU A 193 -4.90 17.31 6.02
C LEU A 193 -3.93 17.27 7.21
N LEU A 194 -4.26 16.51 8.27
CA LEU A 194 -3.39 16.32 9.43
C LEU A 194 -2.08 15.59 9.07
N ALA A 195 -2.15 14.58 8.22
CA ALA A 195 -1.01 13.83 7.72
C ALA A 195 -0.07 14.74 6.89
N LEU A 196 -0.61 15.53 5.96
CA LEU A 196 0.16 16.51 5.20
C LEU A 196 0.72 17.62 6.10
N ALA A 197 -0.01 18.05 7.13
CA ALA A 197 0.50 18.99 8.12
C ALA A 197 1.69 18.42 8.90
N SER A 198 1.67 17.14 9.27
CA SER A 198 2.79 16.47 9.93
C SER A 198 4.04 16.42 9.04
N TYR A 199 3.86 16.15 7.74
CA TYR A 199 4.93 16.21 6.75
C TYR A 199 5.48 17.63 6.62
N GLY A 200 4.60 18.64 6.52
CA GLY A 200 4.97 20.05 6.46
C GLY A 200 5.77 20.49 7.69
N LEU A 201 5.33 20.11 8.89
CA LEU A 201 6.07 20.37 10.13
C LEU A 201 7.45 19.72 10.13
N GLY A 202 7.56 18.50 9.61
CA GLY A 202 8.84 17.80 9.44
C GLY A 202 9.82 18.57 8.55
N THR A 203 9.36 19.07 7.40
CA THR A 203 10.20 19.91 6.50
C THR A 203 10.61 21.24 7.15
N GLY A 204 9.75 21.79 8.01
CA GLY A 204 10.01 23.04 8.73
C GLY A 204 11.16 22.94 9.74
N VAL A 205 11.40 21.78 10.35
CA VAL A 205 12.41 21.62 11.42
C VAL A 205 13.84 21.89 10.91
N PRO A 206 14.34 21.24 9.85
CA PRO A 206 15.66 21.56 9.29
C PRO A 206 15.80 23.01 8.81
N LEU A 207 14.71 23.59 8.30
CA LEU A 207 14.71 24.98 7.82
C LEU A 207 14.80 25.99 8.94
N LEU A 208 14.14 25.72 10.07
CA LEU A 208 14.32 26.51 11.28
C LEU A 208 15.74 26.43 11.78
N ALA A 209 16.34 25.23 11.79
CA ALA A 209 17.73 25.04 12.21
C ALA A 209 18.71 25.86 11.33
N ILE A 210 18.52 25.84 10.01
CA ILE A 210 19.32 26.64 9.06
C ILE A 210 19.03 28.14 9.20
N GLY A 211 17.78 28.54 9.41
CA GLY A 211 17.39 29.93 9.57
C GLY A 211 18.02 30.57 10.80
N TYR A 212 17.93 29.91 11.97
CA TYR A 212 18.58 30.34 13.20
C TYR A 212 20.11 30.23 13.12
N GLY A 213 20.64 29.16 12.53
CA GLY A 213 22.07 29.00 12.29
C GLY A 213 22.64 30.10 11.37
N GLY A 214 21.87 30.50 10.36
CA GLY A 214 22.20 31.59 9.44
C GLY A 214 22.26 32.95 10.12
N GLN A 215 21.33 33.23 11.04
CA GLN A 215 21.33 34.45 11.86
C GLN A 215 22.52 34.50 12.84
N ALA A 216 22.98 33.36 13.36
CA ALA A 216 24.18 33.28 14.18
C ALA A 216 25.47 33.39 13.34
N ALA A 217 25.46 32.91 12.09
CA ALA A 217 26.62 32.85 11.20
C ALA A 217 26.81 34.11 10.32
N VAL A 218 26.06 35.18 10.53
CA VAL A 218 26.01 36.41 9.69
C VAL A 218 27.39 37.05 9.45
N HIS A 219 28.37 36.84 10.33
CA HIS A 219 29.74 37.33 10.14
C HIS A 219 30.56 36.55 9.07
N SER A 220 30.22 35.28 8.78
CA SER A 220 30.90 34.45 7.77
C SER A 220 30.26 34.53 6.37
N VAL A 221 29.04 35.08 6.26
CA VAL A 221 28.25 35.08 5.01
C VAL A 221 28.84 35.95 3.89
N ARG A 222 29.66 36.96 4.22
CA ARG A 222 30.36 37.77 3.19
C ARG A 222 31.38 36.97 2.37
N ALA A 223 31.89 35.84 2.88
CA ALA A 223 32.79 34.97 2.13
C ALA A 223 32.04 34.08 1.11
N MET A 224 30.75 33.80 1.33
CA MET A 224 29.95 32.88 0.52
C MET A 224 29.44 33.51 -0.79
N SER A 225 29.33 34.85 -0.84
CA SER A 225 28.92 35.58 -2.06
C SER A 225 29.88 35.33 -3.24
N ARG A 226 31.16 35.03 -2.95
CA ARG A 226 32.22 34.75 -3.93
C ARG A 226 32.02 33.42 -4.68
N TYR A 227 31.24 32.49 -4.11
CA TYR A 227 30.97 31.17 -4.70
C TYR A 227 29.57 31.04 -5.32
N THR A 228 28.75 32.10 -5.29
CA THR A 228 27.38 32.10 -5.83
C THR A 228 27.29 31.60 -7.27
N GLY A 229 28.25 31.98 -8.13
CA GLY A 229 28.33 31.49 -9.51
C GLY A 229 28.64 30.00 -9.64
N MET A 230 29.49 29.46 -8.76
CA MET A 230 29.85 28.04 -8.74
C MET A 230 28.71 27.20 -8.14
N ILE A 231 28.08 27.69 -7.09
CA ILE A 231 26.91 27.07 -6.44
C ILE A 231 25.78 26.90 -7.46
N LYS A 232 25.49 27.92 -8.28
CA LYS A 232 24.47 27.84 -9.34
C LYS A 232 24.78 26.75 -10.39
N LYS A 233 26.06 26.63 -10.80
CA LYS A 233 26.49 25.60 -11.77
C LYS A 233 26.41 24.18 -11.20
N VAL A 234 26.86 24.00 -9.96
CA VAL A 234 26.79 22.70 -9.27
C VAL A 234 25.34 22.30 -9.05
N ALA A 235 24.49 23.23 -8.59
CA ALA A 235 23.05 23.02 -8.46
C ALA A 235 22.38 22.62 -9.78
N GLY A 236 22.67 23.34 -10.87
CA GLY A 236 22.12 23.03 -12.19
C GLY A 236 22.52 21.65 -12.70
N LEU A 237 23.80 21.26 -12.53
CA LEU A 237 24.29 19.93 -12.88
C LEU A 237 23.57 18.83 -12.07
N LEU A 238 23.41 19.07 -10.77
CA LEU A 238 22.84 18.12 -9.84
C LEU A 238 21.34 17.90 -10.09
N LEU A 239 20.60 18.95 -10.49
CA LEU A 239 19.22 18.85 -10.97
C LEU A 239 19.09 18.01 -12.24
N ILE A 240 19.98 18.20 -13.22
CA ILE A 240 19.97 17.41 -14.47
C ILE A 240 20.24 15.93 -14.16
N VAL A 241 21.25 15.64 -13.34
CA VAL A 241 21.58 14.27 -12.92
C VAL A 241 20.41 13.61 -12.20
N THR A 242 19.73 14.36 -11.31
CA THR A 242 18.56 13.85 -10.57
C THR A 242 17.39 13.57 -11.51
N ALA A 243 17.10 14.47 -12.45
CA ALA A 243 16.03 14.26 -13.42
C ALA A 243 16.27 13.02 -14.29
N ILE A 244 17.51 12.80 -14.73
CA ILE A 244 17.93 11.58 -15.43
C ILE A 244 17.77 10.35 -14.52
N ALA A 245 18.19 10.43 -13.26
CA ALA A 245 18.08 9.33 -12.30
C ALA A 245 16.62 8.93 -12.01
N LEU A 246 15.73 9.90 -11.82
CA LEU A 246 14.29 9.67 -11.68
C LEU A 246 13.72 8.99 -12.94
N GLN A 247 14.21 9.41 -14.10
CA GLN A 247 13.73 8.92 -15.37
C GLN A 247 14.02 7.43 -15.63
N PHE A 248 15.23 7.00 -15.28
CA PHE A 248 15.61 5.59 -15.36
C PHE A 248 15.05 4.75 -14.20
N ARG A 249 14.15 5.33 -13.37
CA ARG A 249 13.68 4.74 -12.12
C ARG A 249 14.85 4.27 -11.25
N LEU A 250 15.99 4.96 -11.33
CA LEU A 250 17.21 4.57 -10.63
C LEU A 250 17.02 4.69 -9.11
N PHE A 251 16.27 5.70 -8.67
CA PHE A 251 15.86 5.85 -7.28
C PHE A 251 14.93 4.72 -6.83
N GLU A 252 13.90 4.37 -7.62
CA GLU A 252 13.02 3.25 -7.30
C GLU A 252 13.78 1.92 -7.28
N ARG A 253 14.68 1.69 -8.25
CA ARG A 253 15.56 0.49 -8.28
C ARG A 253 16.54 0.46 -7.13
N ALA A 254 17.13 1.59 -6.76
CA ALA A 254 18.04 1.67 -5.61
C ALA A 254 17.28 1.48 -4.29
N GLN A 255 16.05 1.98 -4.18
CA GLN A 255 15.18 1.76 -3.02
C GLN A 255 14.73 0.30 -2.95
N ILE A 256 14.36 -0.32 -4.08
CA ILE A 256 14.03 -1.75 -4.17
C ILE A 256 15.26 -2.61 -3.85
N TRP A 257 16.43 -2.29 -4.40
CA TRP A 257 17.68 -2.98 -4.10
C TRP A 257 18.06 -2.81 -2.62
N LEU A 258 17.88 -1.62 -2.04
CA LEU A 258 18.09 -1.40 -0.62
C LEU A 258 17.06 -2.20 0.22
N LEU A 259 15.81 -2.31 -0.20
CA LEU A 259 14.78 -3.10 0.48
C LEU A 259 14.99 -4.62 0.35
N ASP A 260 15.54 -5.10 -0.77
CA ASP A 260 15.86 -6.52 -1.01
C ASP A 260 17.18 -6.94 -0.33
N HIS A 261 18.15 -6.03 -0.18
CA HIS A 261 19.47 -6.31 0.38
C HIS A 261 19.67 -5.82 1.81
N THR A 262 18.77 -4.99 2.32
CA THR A 262 18.71 -4.60 3.74
C THR A 262 17.36 -5.02 4.27
N ASN A 263 17.32 -5.55 5.49
CA ASN A 263 16.10 -5.97 6.21
C ASN A 263 15.07 -4.84 6.44
N PHE A 264 15.13 -3.69 5.75
CA PHE A 264 14.24 -2.55 5.94
C PHE A 264 12.77 -2.83 5.60
N GLY A 265 12.49 -3.74 4.66
CA GLY A 265 11.11 -4.17 4.35
C GLY A 265 10.48 -4.97 5.49
N ASP A 266 11.32 -5.72 6.20
CA ASP A 266 10.97 -6.48 7.39
C ASP A 266 11.23 -5.68 8.69
N LEU A 267 11.80 -4.47 8.58
CA LEU A 267 12.10 -3.63 9.74
C LEU A 267 10.82 -2.97 10.24
N GLY A 268 9.89 -2.62 9.35
CA GLY A 268 8.57 -2.12 9.74
C GLY A 268 7.81 -3.15 10.57
N THR A 269 7.70 -4.37 10.05
CA THR A 269 7.04 -5.53 10.67
C THR A 269 7.78 -6.04 11.90
N ARG A 270 9.11 -6.14 11.90
CA ARG A 270 9.90 -6.53 13.08
C ARG A 270 9.99 -5.45 14.15
N ILE A 271 9.92 -4.17 13.77
CA ILE A 271 9.78 -3.08 14.75
C ILE A 271 8.36 -3.09 15.30
N GLU A 272 7.33 -3.40 14.50
CA GLU A 272 5.96 -3.63 14.98
C GLU A 272 5.91 -4.83 15.94
N GLU A 273 6.39 -6.00 15.55
CA GLU A 273 6.50 -7.19 16.40
C GLU A 273 7.32 -6.90 17.66
N LYS A 274 8.49 -6.27 17.54
CA LYS A 274 9.34 -5.98 18.70
C LYS A 274 8.87 -4.82 19.57
N LEU A 275 8.15 -3.81 19.06
CA LEU A 275 7.55 -2.78 19.92
C LEU A 275 6.29 -3.32 20.60
N PHE A 276 5.44 -4.08 19.90
CA PHE A 276 4.27 -4.70 20.52
C PHE A 276 4.65 -5.81 21.50
N GLU A 277 5.69 -6.62 21.22
CA GLU A 277 6.26 -7.54 22.20
C GLU A 277 6.92 -6.78 23.36
N ARG A 278 7.72 -5.73 23.10
CA ARG A 278 8.47 -5.05 24.17
C ARG A 278 7.58 -4.19 25.06
N ASP A 279 6.53 -3.56 24.54
CA ASP A 279 5.54 -2.83 25.37
C ASP A 279 4.71 -3.81 26.22
N MET A 280 4.51 -5.05 25.76
CA MET A 280 3.93 -6.15 26.56
C MET A 280 4.92 -6.75 27.57
N PHE A 281 6.21 -6.87 27.21
CA PHE A 281 7.25 -7.51 28.03
C PHE A 281 7.79 -6.58 29.13
N GLU A 282 7.99 -5.29 28.84
CA GLU A 282 8.36 -4.28 29.86
C GLU A 282 7.22 -4.08 30.87
N ALA A 283 5.95 -4.29 30.48
CA ALA A 283 4.83 -4.33 31.40
C ALA A 283 4.76 -5.63 32.25
N MET A 284 5.45 -6.71 31.82
CA MET A 284 5.51 -8.00 32.51
C MET A 284 6.76 -8.19 33.39
N GLU A 285 7.87 -7.50 33.12
CA GLU A 285 9.15 -7.77 33.80
C GLU A 285 9.27 -7.15 35.20
N GLU A 286 8.48 -6.13 35.54
CA GLU A 286 8.57 -5.48 36.85
C GLU A 286 7.90 -6.26 38.00
N LYS A 287 7.25 -7.41 37.72
CA LYS A 287 6.43 -8.10 38.73
C LYS A 287 6.30 -9.62 38.61
N SER A 288 7.39 -10.36 38.47
CA SER A 288 7.40 -11.78 38.86
C SER A 288 8.81 -12.33 39.05
N LEU A 289 9.38 -12.10 40.24
CA LEU A 289 10.37 -13.02 40.80
C LEU A 289 9.60 -14.07 41.62
N ASP A 290 9.96 -15.33 41.37
CA ASP A 290 9.44 -16.59 41.91
C ASP A 290 8.12 -17.12 41.31
N PHE A 291 8.19 -18.20 40.51
CA PHE A 291 7.88 -19.56 41.01
C PHE A 291 7.83 -20.61 39.87
N SER A 292 8.38 -21.79 40.18
CA SER A 292 8.48 -22.98 39.32
C SER A 292 7.25 -23.90 39.38
N SER A 293 6.99 -24.59 38.27
CA SER A 293 6.36 -25.91 38.13
C SER A 293 4.94 -26.15 38.69
N SER A 294 3.94 -26.13 37.80
CA SER A 294 2.78 -27.06 37.81
C SER A 294 1.95 -26.85 36.53
N SER A 295 2.12 -27.77 35.58
CA SER A 295 1.58 -27.76 34.22
C SER A 295 0.18 -28.38 34.17
N THR A 296 -0.86 -27.58 34.41
CA THR A 296 -2.25 -27.77 33.90
C THR A 296 -3.16 -26.58 34.26
N SER A 297 -2.80 -25.79 35.26
CA SER A 297 -3.50 -24.54 35.62
C SER A 297 -3.13 -23.33 34.75
N SER A 298 -2.11 -23.43 33.88
CA SER A 298 -1.49 -22.26 33.25
C SER A 298 -2.19 -21.74 32.00
N VAL A 299 -3.05 -22.53 31.33
CA VAL A 299 -3.75 -22.07 30.11
C VAL A 299 -5.00 -21.27 30.47
N MET A 300 -5.76 -21.68 31.49
CA MET A 300 -6.88 -20.88 32.03
C MET A 300 -6.39 -19.58 32.70
N ALA A 301 -5.12 -19.53 33.12
CA ALA A 301 -4.49 -18.32 33.66
C ALA A 301 -4.01 -17.33 32.56
N MET A 302 -4.11 -17.69 31.27
CA MET A 302 -3.54 -16.91 30.16
C MET A 302 -4.42 -15.73 29.71
N PHE A 303 -5.73 -15.73 30.02
CA PHE A 303 -6.64 -14.63 29.68
C PHE A 303 -7.68 -14.35 30.79
N PRO A 304 -7.28 -13.82 31.96
CA PRO A 304 -8.25 -13.48 33.00
C PRO A 304 -9.20 -12.35 32.56
N LYS A 305 -8.73 -11.41 31.72
CA LYS A 305 -9.53 -10.42 30.97
C LYS A 305 -8.71 -9.93 29.76
N LEU A 306 -9.28 -9.96 28.56
CA LEU A 306 -8.66 -9.38 27.37
C LEU A 306 -8.57 -7.84 27.47
N PRO A 307 -7.58 -7.16 26.89
CA PRO A 307 -7.55 -5.68 26.90
C PRO A 307 -8.66 -5.09 26.02
N LYS A 308 -9.11 -3.86 26.31
CA LYS A 308 -9.96 -3.08 25.40
C LYS A 308 -9.05 -2.33 24.42
N ILE A 309 -9.03 -2.74 23.16
CA ILE A 309 -8.15 -2.17 22.14
C ILE A 309 -8.74 -0.87 21.60
N THR A 310 -9.93 -0.96 21.01
CA THR A 310 -10.65 0.18 20.45
C THR A 310 -12.13 -0.13 20.36
N ARG A 311 -12.97 0.89 20.18
CA ARG A 311 -14.39 0.68 19.88
C ARG A 311 -14.50 0.18 18.43
N ALA A 312 -15.24 -0.91 18.24
CA ALA A 312 -15.49 -1.44 16.91
C ALA A 312 -16.30 -0.43 16.08
N PRO A 313 -15.87 -0.14 14.84
CA PRO A 313 -16.62 0.73 13.93
C PRO A 313 -17.92 0.04 13.50
N GLU A 314 -18.90 0.84 13.07
CA GLU A 314 -20.17 0.30 12.59
C GLU A 314 -20.01 -0.33 11.20
N PHE A 315 -20.83 -1.34 10.90
CA PHE A 315 -20.90 -1.93 9.57
C PHE A 315 -21.39 -0.89 8.56
N THR A 316 -20.68 -0.80 7.43
CA THR A 316 -20.94 0.17 6.36
C THR A 316 -21.17 -0.58 5.06
N ASP A 317 -22.30 -0.32 4.41
CA ASP A 317 -22.65 -0.83 3.08
C ASP A 317 -22.60 -2.36 2.91
N LEU A 318 -22.87 -3.11 3.99
CA LEU A 318 -22.94 -4.58 3.93
C LEU A 318 -24.20 -5.05 3.20
N GLY A 319 -24.00 -5.80 2.12
CA GLY A 319 -25.06 -6.47 1.40
C GLY A 319 -24.61 -7.00 0.03
N PRO A 320 -25.30 -8.01 -0.51
CA PRO A 320 -26.43 -8.73 0.08
C PRO A 320 -26.01 -9.64 1.25
N TRP A 321 -27.00 -10.03 2.07
CA TRP A 321 -26.83 -10.89 3.24
C TRP A 321 -27.29 -12.32 2.93
N HIS A 322 -26.53 -13.28 3.44
CA HIS A 322 -26.77 -14.71 3.33
C HIS A 322 -26.93 -15.30 4.73
N ASN A 323 -27.72 -16.38 4.84
CA ASN A 323 -28.02 -17.08 6.11
C ASN A 323 -28.65 -16.23 7.23
N SER A 324 -28.98 -14.95 6.97
CA SER A 324 -29.58 -14.03 7.95
C SER A 324 -30.19 -12.80 7.29
N GLU A 325 -31.07 -12.10 8.01
CA GLU A 325 -31.44 -10.72 7.70
C GLU A 325 -30.31 -9.76 8.11
N SER A 326 -30.28 -8.55 7.54
CA SER A 326 -29.27 -7.56 7.87
C SER A 326 -29.38 -7.08 9.32
N PHE A 327 -28.23 -6.84 9.95
CA PHE A 327 -28.15 -6.28 11.29
C PHE A 327 -26.98 -5.30 11.41
N THR A 328 -27.05 -4.42 12.41
CA THR A 328 -26.00 -3.47 12.75
C THR A 328 -25.21 -3.97 13.95
N LEU A 329 -23.99 -3.50 14.11
CA LEU A 329 -23.18 -3.78 15.29
C LEU A 329 -23.83 -3.21 16.56
N GLU A 330 -24.54 -2.08 16.45
CA GLU A 330 -25.36 -1.54 17.55
C GLU A 330 -26.47 -2.49 18.00
N SER A 331 -27.16 -3.20 17.10
CA SER A 331 -28.21 -4.15 17.49
C SER A 331 -27.65 -5.41 18.15
N LEU A 332 -26.35 -5.67 18.00
CA LEU A 332 -25.63 -6.78 18.63
C LEU A 332 -25.08 -6.45 20.02
N ARG A 333 -25.32 -5.25 20.56
CA ARG A 333 -24.93 -4.92 21.94
C ARG A 333 -25.52 -5.92 22.93
N GLY A 334 -24.73 -6.27 23.94
CA GLY A 334 -25.06 -7.35 24.88
C GLY A 334 -24.64 -8.75 24.43
N LYS A 335 -24.09 -8.91 23.21
CA LYS A 335 -23.55 -10.18 22.71
C LYS A 335 -22.06 -10.07 22.40
N VAL A 336 -21.36 -11.19 22.49
CA VAL A 336 -19.98 -11.33 21.98
C VAL A 336 -20.06 -11.54 20.48
N VAL A 337 -19.29 -10.78 19.70
CA VAL A 337 -19.34 -10.83 18.23
C VAL A 337 -17.97 -11.18 17.67
N LEU A 338 -17.90 -12.21 16.83
CA LEU A 338 -16.72 -12.50 16.00
C LEU A 338 -16.99 -12.05 14.57
N VAL A 339 -16.16 -11.12 14.08
CA VAL A 339 -16.14 -10.70 12.68
C VAL A 339 -14.99 -11.41 11.98
N ASP A 340 -15.29 -12.16 10.92
CA ASP A 340 -14.33 -12.88 10.10
C ASP A 340 -14.33 -12.31 8.68
N PHE A 341 -13.25 -11.64 8.28
CA PHE A 341 -13.05 -11.17 6.91
C PHE A 341 -12.47 -12.30 6.07
N TRP A 342 -13.14 -12.63 4.98
CA TRP A 342 -12.77 -13.74 4.10
C TRP A 342 -13.15 -13.46 2.64
N THR A 343 -12.59 -14.25 1.73
CA THR A 343 -13.03 -14.35 0.34
C THR A 343 -12.92 -15.80 -0.12
N TYR A 344 -13.79 -16.23 -1.04
CA TYR A 344 -13.90 -17.66 -1.36
C TYR A 344 -12.81 -18.21 -2.29
N SER A 345 -12.05 -17.37 -3.00
CA SER A 345 -10.92 -17.84 -3.83
C SER A 345 -9.57 -17.83 -3.09
N CYS A 346 -9.52 -17.33 -1.85
CA CYS A 346 -8.31 -17.28 -1.03
C CYS A 346 -8.09 -18.62 -0.29
N ILE A 347 -6.98 -19.31 -0.56
CA ILE A 347 -6.71 -20.62 0.07
C ILE A 347 -6.59 -20.53 1.60
N ASN A 348 -5.96 -19.48 2.12
CA ASN A 348 -5.79 -19.26 3.55
C ASN A 348 -7.15 -19.07 4.23
N CYS A 349 -8.10 -18.40 3.55
CA CYS A 349 -9.48 -18.30 3.99
C CYS A 349 -10.13 -19.69 3.99
N ILE A 350 -10.07 -20.43 2.88
CA ILE A 350 -10.68 -21.76 2.76
C ILE A 350 -10.19 -22.72 3.85
N ARG A 351 -8.89 -22.73 4.17
CA ARG A 351 -8.32 -23.54 5.26
C ARG A 351 -8.80 -23.12 6.63
N THR A 352 -9.12 -21.84 6.79
CA THR A 352 -9.64 -21.27 8.03
C THR A 352 -11.15 -21.52 8.21
N LEU A 353 -11.93 -21.60 7.13
CA LEU A 353 -13.39 -21.74 7.17
C LEU A 353 -13.91 -22.88 8.08
N PRO A 354 -13.32 -24.10 8.08
CA PRO A 354 -13.75 -25.16 8.99
C PRO A 354 -13.65 -24.79 10.48
N TYR A 355 -12.64 -24.02 10.87
CA TYR A 355 -12.47 -23.55 12.25
C TYR A 355 -13.53 -22.51 12.62
N ILE A 356 -13.83 -21.60 11.70
CA ILE A 356 -14.85 -20.56 11.88
C ILE A 356 -16.24 -21.18 12.00
N GLN A 357 -16.55 -22.14 11.14
CA GLN A 357 -17.76 -22.96 11.24
C GLN A 357 -17.79 -23.73 12.58
N GLY A 358 -16.66 -24.29 13.02
CA GLY A 358 -16.54 -24.94 14.33
C GLY A 358 -16.84 -24.01 15.51
N TYR A 359 -16.38 -22.75 15.47
CA TYR A 359 -16.74 -21.75 16.49
C TYR A 359 -18.23 -21.43 16.48
N TRP A 360 -18.83 -21.32 15.29
CA TRP A 360 -20.27 -21.11 15.16
C TRP A 360 -21.08 -22.26 15.74
N GLU A 361 -20.68 -23.50 15.47
CA GLU A 361 -21.34 -24.69 16.02
C GLU A 361 -21.18 -24.78 17.54
N LYS A 362 -19.98 -24.51 18.05
CA LYS A 362 -19.65 -24.57 19.48
C LYS A 362 -20.35 -23.48 20.30
N PHE A 363 -20.23 -22.21 19.87
CA PHE A 363 -20.67 -21.06 20.65
C PHE A 363 -22.01 -20.47 20.18
N GLY A 364 -22.37 -20.65 18.91
CA GLY A 364 -23.69 -20.25 18.38
C GLY A 364 -24.82 -21.16 18.87
N SER A 365 -24.53 -22.44 19.13
CA SER A 365 -25.50 -23.41 19.68
C SER A 365 -25.74 -23.27 21.19
N THR A 366 -25.01 -22.41 21.90
CA THR A 366 -25.20 -22.19 23.35
C THR A 366 -26.61 -21.66 23.71
N SER A 367 -27.37 -21.21 22.71
CA SER A 367 -28.81 -20.93 22.81
C SER A 367 -29.66 -22.16 23.18
N LEU A 368 -29.23 -23.38 22.88
CA LEU A 368 -29.99 -24.61 23.14
C LEU A 368 -29.95 -25.06 24.61
N ILE A 369 -28.97 -24.58 25.40
CA ILE A 369 -28.74 -25.05 26.78
C ILE A 369 -29.38 -24.10 27.82
N THR A 370 -29.56 -22.81 27.51
CA THR A 370 -29.91 -21.78 28.52
C THR A 370 -31.30 -21.14 28.36
N GLY A 371 -32.08 -21.47 27.32
CA GLY A 371 -33.44 -20.96 27.14
C GLY A 371 -33.54 -19.43 26.95
N LYS A 372 -32.44 -18.76 26.58
CA LYS A 372 -32.35 -17.31 26.31
C LYS A 372 -31.52 -17.02 25.07
N ASN A 373 -31.69 -15.80 24.53
CA ASN A 373 -30.94 -15.20 23.41
C ASN A 373 -29.49 -15.69 23.30
N THR A 374 -29.05 -16.03 22.09
CA THR A 374 -27.68 -16.46 21.81
C THR A 374 -26.67 -15.39 22.27
N PRO A 375 -25.76 -15.72 23.21
CA PRO A 375 -24.79 -14.77 23.75
C PRO A 375 -23.63 -14.49 22.78
N PHE A 376 -23.50 -15.29 21.73
CA PHE A 376 -22.46 -15.21 20.70
C PHE A 376 -23.07 -15.01 19.31
N VAL A 377 -22.45 -14.18 18.49
CA VAL A 377 -22.78 -14.00 17.07
C VAL A 377 -21.50 -14.03 16.25
N LEU A 378 -21.53 -14.78 15.15
CA LEU A 378 -20.46 -14.79 14.16
C LEU A 378 -20.98 -14.13 12.88
N ILE A 379 -20.17 -13.27 12.28
CA ILE A 379 -20.43 -12.70 10.96
C ILE A 379 -19.22 -12.93 10.06
N GLY A 380 -19.43 -13.61 8.94
CA GLY A 380 -18.46 -13.67 7.85
C GLY A 380 -18.64 -12.46 6.94
N VAL A 381 -17.72 -11.51 6.99
CA VAL A 381 -17.68 -10.38 6.06
C VAL A 381 -16.92 -10.81 4.81
N HIS A 382 -17.67 -11.18 3.78
CA HIS A 382 -17.11 -11.54 2.49
C HIS A 382 -16.67 -10.28 1.75
N THR A 383 -15.38 -9.97 1.79
CA THR A 383 -14.79 -8.84 1.05
C THR A 383 -14.07 -9.38 -0.17
N PRO A 384 -14.53 -9.07 -1.40
CA PRO A 384 -13.98 -9.65 -2.61
C PRO A 384 -12.53 -9.19 -2.82
N GLU A 385 -11.66 -10.08 -3.26
CA GLU A 385 -10.34 -9.77 -3.81
C GLU A 385 -10.41 -9.49 -5.32
N PHE A 386 -11.28 -10.21 -6.03
CA PHE A 386 -11.49 -10.11 -7.47
C PHE A 386 -12.93 -9.69 -7.84
N VAL A 387 -13.11 -9.14 -9.05
CA VAL A 387 -14.41 -8.64 -9.53
C VAL A 387 -15.48 -9.73 -9.56
N PHE A 388 -15.12 -10.96 -9.93
CA PHE A 388 -16.07 -12.08 -10.03
C PHE A 388 -16.61 -12.51 -8.65
N GLU A 389 -15.89 -12.20 -7.57
CA GLU A 389 -16.30 -12.50 -6.19
C GLU A 389 -17.38 -11.53 -5.68
N LYS A 390 -17.66 -10.45 -6.42
CA LYS A 390 -18.81 -9.57 -6.13
C LYS A 390 -20.16 -10.22 -6.45
N SER A 391 -20.17 -11.26 -7.29
CA SER A 391 -21.38 -11.95 -7.72
C SER A 391 -22.04 -12.66 -6.55
N GLU A 392 -23.25 -12.22 -6.18
CA GLU A 392 -24.06 -12.86 -5.12
C GLU A 392 -24.25 -14.36 -5.36
N LYS A 393 -24.46 -14.76 -6.61
CA LYS A 393 -24.62 -16.16 -6.99
C LYS A 393 -23.38 -16.97 -6.65
N ASN A 394 -22.19 -16.47 -6.98
CA ASN A 394 -20.93 -17.17 -6.76
C ASN A 394 -20.65 -17.31 -5.26
N VAL A 395 -20.90 -16.25 -4.48
CA VAL A 395 -20.78 -16.27 -3.02
C VAL A 395 -21.75 -17.28 -2.42
N ALA A 396 -23.01 -17.32 -2.86
CA ALA A 396 -24.00 -18.28 -2.37
C ALA A 396 -23.62 -19.74 -2.69
N GLU A 397 -23.02 -20.01 -3.86
CA GLU A 397 -22.50 -21.33 -4.21
C GLU A 397 -21.29 -21.72 -3.36
N ALA A 398 -20.37 -20.80 -3.11
CA ALA A 398 -19.23 -21.02 -2.22
C ALA A 398 -19.66 -21.30 -0.78
N ILE A 399 -20.61 -20.54 -0.24
CA ILE A 399 -21.22 -20.77 1.09
C ILE A 399 -21.74 -22.20 1.21
N LYS A 400 -22.48 -22.68 0.19
CA LYS A 400 -23.00 -24.05 0.16
C LYS A 400 -21.89 -25.09 0.05
N ARG A 401 -20.90 -24.85 -0.81
CA ARG A 401 -19.79 -25.77 -1.05
C ARG A 401 -18.94 -26.01 0.21
N HIS A 402 -18.70 -24.95 0.98
CA HIS A 402 -17.91 -25.00 2.20
C HIS A 402 -18.75 -25.26 3.47
N GLY A 403 -20.07 -25.48 3.32
CA GLY A 403 -20.95 -25.83 4.43
C GLY A 403 -21.12 -24.72 5.47
N LEU A 404 -21.03 -23.45 5.08
CA LEU A 404 -21.10 -22.33 6.02
C LEU A 404 -22.55 -22.04 6.41
N THR A 405 -22.84 -22.07 7.71
CA THR A 405 -24.21 -21.86 8.23
C THR A 405 -24.37 -20.57 9.04
N TYR A 406 -23.28 -19.88 9.36
CA TYR A 406 -23.31 -18.58 10.02
C TYR A 406 -23.74 -17.44 9.07
N PRO A 407 -24.20 -16.30 9.62
CA PRO A 407 -24.44 -15.07 8.87
C PRO A 407 -23.25 -14.65 8.00
N VAL A 408 -23.47 -14.45 6.71
CA VAL A 408 -22.45 -13.92 5.78
C VAL A 408 -22.99 -12.66 5.12
N ALA A 409 -22.19 -11.61 5.10
CA ALA A 409 -22.52 -10.35 4.43
C ALA A 409 -21.45 -10.00 3.40
N GLN A 410 -21.87 -9.58 2.21
CA GLN A 410 -20.94 -9.11 1.19
C GLN A 410 -20.54 -7.65 1.43
N ASP A 411 -19.25 -7.36 1.36
CA ASP A 411 -18.67 -6.01 1.44
C ASP A 411 -18.09 -5.62 0.08
N ASN A 412 -18.94 -5.60 -0.95
CA ASN A 412 -18.51 -5.46 -2.34
C ASN A 412 -17.81 -4.12 -2.66
N ASP A 413 -18.02 -3.11 -1.83
CA ASP A 413 -17.45 -1.75 -1.95
C ASP A 413 -16.41 -1.43 -0.87
N TYR A 414 -16.00 -2.46 -0.10
CA TYR A 414 -14.97 -2.40 0.95
C TYR A 414 -15.31 -1.40 2.07
N GLY A 415 -16.59 -1.06 2.26
CA GLY A 415 -17.03 -0.06 3.24
C GLY A 415 -16.68 -0.50 4.66
N THR A 416 -17.02 -1.74 4.99
CA THR A 416 -16.73 -2.32 6.31
C THR A 416 -15.26 -2.67 6.47
N TRP A 417 -14.61 -3.21 5.44
CA TRP A 417 -13.17 -3.46 5.38
C TRP A 417 -12.35 -2.20 5.70
N LYS A 418 -12.67 -1.08 5.04
CA LYS A 418 -12.04 0.23 5.30
C LYS A 418 -12.36 0.75 6.69
N ALA A 419 -13.61 0.61 7.15
CA ALA A 419 -14.00 1.06 8.49
C ALA A 419 -13.18 0.36 9.59
N PHE A 420 -12.95 -0.96 9.45
CA PHE A 420 -12.12 -1.76 10.35
C PHE A 420 -10.61 -1.57 10.15
N SER A 421 -10.19 -0.79 9.15
CA SER A 421 -8.77 -0.63 8.77
C SER A 421 -8.07 -1.97 8.51
N ASN A 422 -8.79 -2.91 7.90
CA ASN A 422 -8.27 -4.24 7.60
C ASN A 422 -7.38 -4.23 6.36
N HIS A 423 -6.39 -5.13 6.31
CA HIS A 423 -5.44 -5.25 5.18
C HIS A 423 -5.15 -6.69 4.77
N TYR A 424 -5.84 -7.68 5.37
CA TYR A 424 -5.47 -9.09 5.26
C TYR A 424 -6.68 -10.00 5.08
N TRP A 425 -6.47 -11.08 4.31
CA TRP A 425 -7.36 -12.22 4.20
C TRP A 425 -6.64 -13.49 4.70
N PRO A 426 -7.23 -14.27 5.62
CA PRO A 426 -8.36 -13.93 6.48
C PRO A 426 -7.96 -12.95 7.59
N ALA A 427 -8.95 -12.31 8.22
CA ALA A 427 -8.73 -11.50 9.43
C ALA A 427 -9.89 -11.62 10.42
N LYS A 428 -9.59 -11.63 11.71
CA LYS A 428 -10.56 -11.87 12.79
C LYS A 428 -10.57 -10.71 13.76
N TYR A 429 -11.76 -10.27 14.16
CA TYR A 429 -11.98 -9.25 15.17
C TYR A 429 -13.02 -9.76 16.17
N LEU A 430 -12.60 -9.92 17.42
CA LEU A 430 -13.49 -10.34 18.51
C LEU A 430 -13.92 -9.12 19.32
N ILE A 431 -15.22 -8.94 19.46
CA ILE A 431 -15.88 -7.77 20.02
C ILE A 431 -16.68 -8.17 21.26
N ASP A 432 -16.54 -7.40 22.35
CA ASP A 432 -17.32 -7.60 23.57
C ASP A 432 -18.74 -7.01 23.50
N THR A 433 -19.50 -7.24 24.56
CA THR A 433 -20.91 -6.80 24.67
C THR A 433 -21.12 -5.30 24.67
N GLU A 434 -20.08 -4.52 24.97
CA GLU A 434 -20.09 -3.06 24.95
C GLU A 434 -19.70 -2.50 23.56
N GLY A 435 -19.25 -3.37 22.64
CA GLY A 435 -18.81 -3.01 21.30
C GLY A 435 -17.33 -2.65 21.20
N TYR A 436 -16.48 -3.10 22.13
CA TYR A 436 -15.02 -2.94 22.03
C TYR A 436 -14.37 -4.16 21.41
N ILE A 437 -13.42 -3.93 20.50
CA ILE A 437 -12.52 -4.96 20.01
C ILE A 437 -11.58 -5.35 21.15
N ARG A 438 -11.52 -6.65 21.46
CA ARG A 438 -10.74 -7.24 22.56
C ARG A 438 -9.63 -8.17 22.08
N TYR A 439 -9.74 -8.68 20.86
CA TYR A 439 -8.76 -9.55 20.24
C TYR A 439 -8.84 -9.42 18.71
N THR A 440 -7.67 -9.51 18.07
CA THR A 440 -7.53 -9.48 16.61
C THR A 440 -6.50 -10.50 16.16
N HIS A 441 -6.74 -11.14 15.01
CA HIS A 441 -5.77 -12.01 14.37
C HIS A 441 -5.77 -11.79 12.86
N PHE A 442 -4.59 -11.68 12.26
CA PHE A 442 -4.41 -11.46 10.82
C PHE A 442 -3.69 -12.64 10.19
N GLY A 443 -4.23 -13.15 9.09
CA GLY A 443 -3.72 -14.33 8.42
C GLY A 443 -4.35 -15.64 8.93
N GLU A 444 -3.85 -16.75 8.36
CA GLU A 444 -4.23 -18.11 8.74
C GLU A 444 -3.56 -18.50 10.07
N GLY A 445 -4.31 -19.11 11.01
CA GLY A 445 -3.78 -19.67 12.25
C GLY A 445 -4.45 -19.15 13.52
N ALA A 446 -3.71 -19.25 14.64
CA ALA A 446 -4.13 -18.88 16.00
C ALA A 446 -5.51 -19.42 16.41
N TYR A 447 -5.85 -20.65 15.97
CA TYR A 447 -7.19 -21.20 16.17
C TYR A 447 -7.49 -21.50 17.65
N GLU A 448 -6.53 -22.05 18.38
CA GLU A 448 -6.66 -22.31 19.82
C GLU A 448 -6.75 -21.00 20.62
N GLU A 449 -5.94 -20.00 20.25
CA GLU A 449 -5.94 -18.67 20.89
C GLU A 449 -7.27 -17.94 20.66
N THR A 450 -7.80 -17.99 19.44
CA THR A 450 -9.11 -17.43 19.09
C THR A 450 -10.24 -18.11 19.86
N ASP A 451 -10.20 -19.44 19.98
CA ASP A 451 -11.17 -20.20 20.77
C ASP A 451 -11.15 -19.80 22.25
N LEU A 452 -9.94 -19.69 22.85
CA LEU A 452 -9.76 -19.23 24.23
C LEU A 452 -10.23 -17.79 24.44
N ALA A 453 -9.97 -16.90 23.47
CA ALA A 453 -10.43 -15.52 23.52
C ALA A 453 -11.96 -15.42 23.53
N ILE A 454 -12.64 -16.22 22.69
CA ILE A 454 -14.12 -16.30 22.68
C ILE A 454 -14.64 -16.80 24.03
N GLN A 455 -14.04 -17.88 24.57
CA GLN A 455 -14.41 -18.41 25.88
C GLN A 455 -14.24 -17.37 27.00
N SER A 456 -13.15 -16.61 26.99
CA SER A 456 -12.86 -15.55 27.96
C SER A 456 -13.98 -14.49 27.98
N LEU A 457 -14.40 -13.99 26.81
CA LEU A 457 -15.48 -12.99 26.75
C LEU A 457 -16.86 -13.56 27.10
N LEU A 458 -17.14 -14.82 26.78
CA LEU A 458 -18.39 -15.47 27.17
C LEU A 458 -18.46 -15.68 28.69
N GLN A 459 -17.34 -16.02 29.33
CA GLN A 459 -17.25 -16.11 30.78
C GLN A 459 -17.45 -14.75 31.47
N GLU A 460 -16.95 -13.65 30.89
CA GLU A 460 -17.18 -12.28 31.42
C GLU A 460 -18.68 -11.94 31.56
N ILE A 461 -19.54 -12.54 30.73
CA ILE A 461 -21.00 -12.34 30.76
C ILE A 461 -21.77 -13.47 31.46
N GLY A 462 -21.06 -14.35 32.18
CA GLY A 462 -21.66 -15.40 33.01
C GLY A 462 -22.12 -16.64 32.25
N VAL A 463 -21.65 -16.86 31.02
CA VAL A 463 -21.90 -18.09 30.28
C VAL A 463 -20.88 -19.14 30.73
N THR A 464 -21.34 -20.15 31.47
CA THR A 464 -20.54 -21.32 31.84
C THR A 464 -20.59 -22.36 30.73
N MET A 465 -19.43 -22.71 30.17
CA MET A 465 -19.29 -23.83 29.24
C MET A 465 -19.03 -25.10 30.04
N ASP A 466 -19.82 -26.15 29.84
CA ASP A 466 -19.52 -27.46 30.41
C ASP A 466 -18.23 -27.99 29.76
N ALA A 467 -17.27 -28.42 30.58
CA ALA A 467 -15.95 -28.88 30.15
C ALA A 467 -15.98 -30.22 29.36
N GLU A 468 -17.16 -30.81 29.16
CA GLU A 468 -17.36 -32.06 28.44
C GLU A 468 -17.73 -31.77 26.98
N GLY A 469 -16.70 -31.62 26.13
CA GLY A 469 -16.90 -31.48 24.69
C GLY A 469 -15.65 -31.09 23.91
N SER A 470 -14.58 -30.64 24.58
CA SER A 470 -13.30 -30.45 23.91
C SER A 470 -12.67 -31.81 23.66
N ASP A 471 -12.94 -32.42 22.51
CA ASP A 471 -11.95 -33.31 21.92
C ASP A 471 -10.87 -32.42 21.30
N PRO A 472 -9.70 -32.22 21.94
CA PRO A 472 -8.62 -31.43 21.35
C PRO A 472 -8.01 -32.13 20.13
N THR A 473 -8.45 -33.36 19.85
CA THR A 473 -7.95 -34.20 18.78
C THR A 473 -8.54 -33.82 17.43
N SER A 474 -9.72 -33.20 17.35
CA SER A 474 -10.31 -32.73 16.08
C SER A 474 -9.70 -31.44 15.54
N LEU A 475 -9.03 -30.64 16.40
CA LEU A 475 -8.35 -29.40 16.04
C LEU A 475 -6.85 -29.59 15.75
N LYS A 476 -6.33 -30.82 15.93
CA LYS A 476 -4.89 -31.11 15.91
C LYS A 476 -4.33 -31.50 14.54
N GLU A 477 -5.17 -31.76 13.54
CA GLU A 477 -4.74 -32.39 12.28
C GLU A 477 -4.44 -31.44 11.10
N LEU A 478 -4.38 -30.12 11.29
CA LEU A 478 -3.92 -29.20 10.24
C LEU A 478 -2.81 -28.29 10.79
N ARG A 479 -1.69 -28.90 11.21
CA ARG A 479 -0.45 -28.19 11.51
C ARG A 479 0.42 -28.11 10.25
N GLY A 480 0.50 -26.92 9.68
CA GLY A 480 1.52 -26.50 8.72
C GLY A 480 2.12 -25.15 9.10
N ALA A 481 2.46 -24.93 10.38
CA ALA A 481 3.02 -23.67 10.84
C ALA A 481 4.54 -23.61 10.59
N GLY A 482 4.99 -22.65 9.79
CA GLY A 482 6.37 -22.16 9.77
C GLY A 482 7.30 -22.66 8.67
N GLN A 483 6.80 -23.31 7.62
CA GLN A 483 7.63 -23.66 6.45
C GLN A 483 7.65 -22.52 5.44
N SER A 484 8.81 -22.23 4.85
CA SER A 484 8.96 -21.21 3.82
C SER A 484 8.24 -21.65 2.55
N LEU A 485 7.19 -20.96 2.16
CA LEU A 485 6.43 -21.25 0.94
C LEU A 485 6.78 -20.23 -0.15
N SER A 486 6.51 -20.60 -1.40
CA SER A 486 6.39 -19.59 -2.45
C SER A 486 5.35 -18.53 -2.05
N PRO A 487 5.63 -17.23 -2.27
CA PRO A 487 4.66 -16.18 -2.02
C PRO A 487 3.51 -16.28 -3.02
N GLU A 488 2.32 -15.84 -2.60
CA GLU A 488 1.18 -15.70 -3.50
C GLU A 488 1.56 -14.90 -4.75
N THR A 489 1.31 -15.49 -5.91
CA THR A 489 1.85 -15.01 -7.18
C THR A 489 0.73 -14.69 -8.15
N TYR A 490 0.43 -13.39 -8.28
CA TYR A 490 -0.59 -12.88 -9.19
C TYR A 490 -0.09 -12.85 -10.65
N LEU A 491 -0.91 -13.36 -11.56
CA LEU A 491 -0.63 -13.32 -13.00
C LEU A 491 -0.84 -11.91 -13.59
N GLY A 492 -1.64 -11.09 -12.89
CA GLY A 492 -1.88 -9.68 -13.19
C GLY A 492 -0.69 -8.75 -12.89
N THR A 493 -0.98 -7.47 -12.70
CA THR A 493 0.05 -6.43 -12.53
C THR A 493 0.71 -6.43 -11.15
N ARG A 494 0.07 -7.02 -10.14
CA ARG A 494 0.54 -7.02 -8.73
C ARG A 494 1.86 -7.77 -8.55
N SER A 495 1.99 -8.95 -9.17
CA SER A 495 3.20 -9.79 -9.12
C SER A 495 3.95 -9.84 -10.45
N ILE A 496 3.98 -8.71 -11.18
CA ILE A 496 4.63 -8.63 -12.49
C ILE A 496 6.15 -8.83 -12.43
N LYS A 497 6.74 -8.68 -11.23
CA LYS A 497 8.17 -8.97 -10.99
C LYS A 497 8.44 -10.47 -11.02
N GLN A 498 7.48 -11.29 -10.60
CA GLN A 498 7.56 -12.75 -10.63
C GLN A 498 7.34 -13.33 -12.03
N LEU A 499 7.04 -12.50 -13.05
CA LEU A 499 6.96 -12.96 -14.43
C LEU A 499 8.37 -13.10 -15.03
N GLY A 500 8.81 -14.35 -15.20
CA GLY A 500 10.17 -14.66 -15.66
C GLY A 500 10.39 -14.62 -17.18
N ASN A 501 9.39 -14.26 -18.01
CA ASN A 501 9.52 -14.21 -19.47
C ASN A 501 10.44 -13.10 -20.04
N GLY A 502 11.22 -12.42 -19.19
CA GLY A 502 12.14 -11.36 -19.59
C GLY A 502 11.45 -9.99 -19.78
N PRO A 503 11.96 -9.10 -20.66
CA PRO A 503 11.53 -7.70 -20.72
C PRO A 503 10.13 -7.47 -21.31
N ARG A 504 9.44 -8.54 -21.73
CA ARG A 504 8.08 -8.47 -22.27
C ARG A 504 7.10 -8.38 -21.11
N VAL A 505 6.78 -7.15 -20.73
CA VAL A 505 5.82 -6.88 -19.64
C VAL A 505 4.39 -7.06 -20.17
N PRO A 506 3.49 -7.68 -19.39
CA PRO A 506 2.06 -7.71 -19.64
C PRO A 506 1.50 -6.32 -19.97
N THR A 507 0.75 -6.24 -21.07
CA THR A 507 0.03 -5.03 -21.46
C THR A 507 -1.41 -5.36 -21.79
N GLY A 508 -2.28 -4.34 -21.85
CA GLY A 508 -3.65 -4.50 -22.32
C GLY A 508 -3.77 -4.94 -23.79
N LYS A 509 -2.65 -5.13 -24.50
CA LYS A 509 -2.59 -5.72 -25.85
C LYS A 509 -2.08 -7.15 -25.76
N VAL A 510 -2.41 -7.96 -26.77
CA VAL A 510 -1.90 -9.33 -26.89
C VAL A 510 -0.37 -9.33 -27.02
N VAL A 511 0.30 -10.14 -26.19
CA VAL A 511 1.74 -10.34 -26.17
C VAL A 511 2.02 -11.83 -26.30
N THR A 512 2.93 -12.20 -27.21
CA THR A 512 3.39 -13.58 -27.37
C THR A 512 4.57 -13.85 -26.43
N TYR A 513 4.38 -14.83 -25.55
CA TYR A 513 5.37 -15.26 -24.57
C TYR A 513 6.06 -16.56 -24.98
N ILE A 514 7.35 -16.62 -24.64
CA ILE A 514 8.21 -17.80 -24.77
C ILE A 514 8.93 -18.01 -23.45
N VAL A 515 9.14 -19.26 -23.07
CA VAL A 515 9.89 -19.61 -21.85
C VAL A 515 11.40 -19.55 -22.14
N PRO A 516 12.22 -19.01 -21.23
CA PRO A 516 13.68 -19.09 -21.32
C PRO A 516 14.18 -20.52 -21.05
N GLU A 517 15.47 -20.79 -21.34
CA GLU A 517 16.10 -22.10 -21.07
C GLU A 517 16.19 -22.42 -19.57
N GLU A 518 16.38 -21.40 -18.72
CA GLU A 518 16.45 -21.55 -17.27
C GLU A 518 15.28 -20.83 -16.60
N MET A 519 14.61 -21.54 -15.68
CA MET A 519 13.55 -21.00 -14.83
C MET A 519 14.05 -20.82 -13.39
N GLU A 520 13.66 -19.71 -12.78
CA GLU A 520 13.98 -19.30 -11.41
C GLU A 520 12.88 -19.74 -10.44
N LEU A 521 13.26 -20.00 -9.19
CA LEU A 521 12.32 -20.33 -8.11
C LEU A 521 11.41 -19.12 -7.81
N HIS A 522 10.16 -19.38 -7.46
CA HIS A 522 9.11 -18.38 -7.16
C HIS A 522 8.66 -17.53 -8.36
N HIS A 523 9.07 -17.88 -9.58
CA HIS A 523 8.70 -17.17 -10.80
C HIS A 523 7.80 -18.02 -11.68
N TYR A 524 6.84 -17.35 -12.33
CA TYR A 524 5.94 -17.96 -13.30
C TYR A 524 6.30 -17.51 -14.72
N TYR A 525 6.00 -18.36 -15.69
CA TYR A 525 6.32 -18.19 -17.09
C TYR A 525 5.11 -18.54 -17.94
N LEU A 526 4.83 -17.69 -18.93
CA LEU A 526 3.75 -17.89 -19.88
C LEU A 526 4.32 -18.37 -21.22
N VAL A 527 3.53 -19.17 -21.94
CA VAL A 527 3.80 -19.54 -23.34
C VAL A 527 2.53 -19.36 -24.14
N GLY A 528 2.64 -18.76 -25.33
CA GLY A 528 1.50 -18.45 -26.21
C GLY A 528 1.10 -16.98 -26.18
N ASP A 529 -0.08 -16.67 -26.72
CA ASP A 529 -0.57 -15.31 -26.85
C ASP A 529 -1.45 -14.95 -25.66
N TRP A 530 -0.95 -14.08 -24.78
CA TRP A 530 -1.63 -13.67 -23.55
C TRP A 530 -1.93 -12.18 -23.55
N GLN A 531 -3.00 -11.80 -22.88
CA GLN A 531 -3.40 -10.40 -22.70
C GLN A 531 -3.82 -10.17 -21.26
N ILE A 532 -3.33 -9.08 -20.66
CA ILE A 532 -3.81 -8.68 -19.34
C ILE A 532 -5.13 -7.93 -19.48
N GLU A 533 -6.08 -8.22 -18.60
CA GLU A 533 -7.38 -7.54 -18.55
C GLU A 533 -7.64 -7.05 -17.12
N ASP A 534 -8.14 -5.83 -17.01
CA ASP A 534 -8.44 -5.12 -15.75
C ASP A 534 -7.27 -5.00 -14.76
N GLY A 535 -6.04 -5.33 -15.19
CA GLY A 535 -4.83 -5.32 -14.36
C GLY A 535 -4.70 -6.51 -13.41
N GLU A 536 -5.68 -7.41 -13.38
CA GLU A 536 -5.86 -8.47 -12.37
C GLU A 536 -5.63 -9.88 -12.95
N ARG A 537 -6.06 -10.12 -14.20
CA ARG A 537 -6.03 -11.46 -14.84
C ARG A 537 -5.27 -11.47 -16.16
N GLN A 538 -4.70 -12.63 -16.48
CA GLN A 538 -4.14 -12.93 -17.80
C GLN A 538 -5.08 -13.85 -18.56
N ILE A 539 -5.43 -13.47 -19.79
CA ILE A 539 -6.31 -14.24 -20.65
C ILE A 539 -5.51 -14.84 -21.80
N LEU A 540 -5.63 -16.15 -21.97
CA LEU A 540 -5.07 -16.84 -23.12
C LEU A 540 -5.91 -16.52 -24.36
N ARG A 541 -5.30 -15.89 -25.37
CA ARG A 541 -5.95 -15.55 -26.64
C ARG A 541 -5.64 -16.55 -27.75
N SER A 542 -4.53 -17.30 -27.65
CA SER A 542 -4.23 -18.42 -28.55
C SER A 542 -5.07 -19.66 -28.20
N LYS A 543 -5.18 -20.62 -29.14
CA LYS A 543 -5.90 -21.89 -28.91
C LYS A 543 -5.19 -22.83 -27.94
N GLU A 544 -3.88 -22.68 -27.86
CA GLU A 544 -3.00 -23.44 -26.97
C GLU A 544 -2.08 -22.45 -26.26
N GLY A 545 -1.70 -22.77 -25.04
CA GLY A 545 -0.80 -21.98 -24.23
C GLY A 545 -0.31 -22.78 -23.04
N GLU A 546 0.67 -22.23 -22.34
CA GLU A 546 1.18 -22.86 -21.12
C GLU A 546 1.40 -21.83 -20.02
N ILE A 547 1.24 -22.27 -18.78
CA ILE A 547 1.72 -21.57 -17.59
C ILE A 547 2.70 -22.51 -16.90
N ARG A 548 3.91 -22.05 -16.61
CA ARG A 548 4.94 -22.82 -15.92
C ARG A 548 5.39 -22.09 -14.66
N MET A 549 5.77 -22.82 -13.63
CA MET A 549 6.32 -22.22 -12.41
C MET A 549 7.25 -23.19 -11.70
N LYS A 550 8.34 -22.68 -11.14
CA LYS A 550 9.08 -23.37 -10.09
C LYS A 550 8.66 -22.82 -8.74
N PHE A 551 8.23 -23.69 -7.84
CA PHE A 551 7.70 -23.30 -6.54
C PHE A 551 8.27 -24.13 -5.40
N LEU A 552 8.20 -23.57 -4.20
CA LEU A 552 8.55 -24.23 -2.95
C LEU A 552 7.26 -24.45 -2.13
N GLY A 553 6.91 -25.70 -1.84
CA GLY A 553 5.73 -26.07 -1.07
C GLY A 553 5.29 -27.52 -1.31
N GLY A 554 4.33 -28.00 -0.53
CA GLY A 554 3.69 -29.31 -0.71
C GLY A 554 2.33 -29.24 -1.40
N GLU A 555 1.77 -28.05 -1.61
CA GLU A 555 0.51 -27.85 -2.32
C GLU A 555 0.60 -26.60 -3.19
N ILE A 556 0.04 -26.67 -4.41
CA ILE A 556 -0.11 -25.53 -5.29
C ILE A 556 -1.52 -25.49 -5.87
N ASN A 557 -2.14 -24.32 -5.78
CA ASN A 557 -3.45 -24.01 -6.30
C ASN A 557 -3.35 -22.81 -7.24
N LEU A 558 -4.29 -22.69 -8.17
CA LEU A 558 -4.39 -21.55 -9.07
C LEU A 558 -5.85 -21.13 -9.22
N VAL A 559 -6.09 -19.83 -9.04
CA VAL A 559 -7.38 -19.24 -9.35
C VAL A 559 -7.48 -19.12 -10.88
N LEU A 560 -8.38 -19.91 -11.46
CA LEU A 560 -8.63 -19.99 -12.89
C LEU A 560 -10.08 -19.59 -13.17
N GLY A 561 -10.34 -19.11 -14.38
CA GLY A 561 -11.68 -18.82 -14.85
C GLY A 561 -11.81 -18.88 -16.36
N SER A 562 -13.00 -18.57 -16.85
CA SER A 562 -13.31 -18.60 -18.27
C SER A 562 -13.88 -17.24 -18.71
N ALA A 563 -13.15 -16.55 -19.60
CA ALA A 563 -13.53 -15.23 -20.10
C ALA A 563 -14.81 -15.23 -20.94
N SER A 564 -15.37 -16.41 -21.26
CA SER A 564 -16.61 -16.54 -22.00
C SER A 564 -17.50 -17.61 -21.39
N GLN A 565 -18.34 -17.20 -20.43
CA GLN A 565 -19.51 -18.00 -20.03
C GLN A 565 -20.50 -18.26 -21.19
N ALA A 566 -20.29 -17.62 -22.35
CA ALA A 566 -21.14 -17.69 -23.54
C ALA A 566 -20.59 -18.59 -24.67
N SER A 567 -19.37 -19.12 -24.56
CA SER A 567 -18.74 -19.97 -25.57
C SER A 567 -18.74 -21.43 -25.10
N GLN A 568 -19.35 -22.34 -25.88
CA GLN A 568 -19.40 -23.80 -25.64
C GLN A 568 -18.03 -24.51 -25.61
N ASN A 569 -16.91 -23.78 -25.52
CA ASN A 569 -15.56 -24.34 -25.50
C ASN A 569 -14.98 -24.24 -24.09
N VAL A 570 -15.20 -25.29 -23.30
CA VAL A 570 -14.55 -25.48 -22.00
C VAL A 570 -13.04 -25.55 -22.20
N SER A 571 -12.29 -24.74 -21.46
CA SER A 571 -10.83 -24.79 -21.51
C SER A 571 -10.35 -25.96 -20.65
N THR A 572 -9.44 -26.76 -21.19
CA THR A 572 -8.86 -27.90 -20.49
C THR A 572 -7.42 -27.59 -20.12
N VAL A 573 -7.03 -27.90 -18.88
CA VAL A 573 -5.69 -27.66 -18.34
C VAL A 573 -5.11 -29.00 -17.91
N ALA A 574 -4.12 -29.50 -18.66
CA ALA A 574 -3.36 -30.67 -18.25
C ALA A 574 -2.23 -30.24 -17.32
N VAL A 575 -2.23 -30.80 -16.10
CA VAL A 575 -1.24 -30.51 -15.05
C VAL A 575 -0.12 -31.55 -15.12
N GLU A 576 1.11 -31.07 -15.25
CA GLU A 576 2.34 -31.85 -15.24
C GLU A 576 3.24 -31.31 -14.12
N VAL A 577 3.76 -32.19 -13.26
CA VAL A 577 4.63 -31.83 -12.13
C VAL A 577 5.89 -32.69 -12.21
N ASP A 578 7.06 -32.04 -12.18
CA ASP A 578 8.38 -32.67 -12.29
C ASP A 578 8.53 -33.62 -13.50
N GLY A 579 7.86 -33.28 -14.61
CA GLY A 579 7.85 -34.06 -15.85
C GLY A 579 6.83 -35.19 -15.92
N GLU A 580 6.04 -35.41 -14.86
CA GLU A 580 4.98 -36.42 -14.83
C GLU A 580 3.59 -35.78 -14.94
N ARG A 581 2.74 -36.33 -15.81
CA ARG A 581 1.36 -35.84 -15.96
C ARG A 581 0.49 -36.33 -14.80
N PHE A 582 -0.07 -35.39 -14.04
CA PHE A 582 -0.84 -35.67 -12.82
C PHE A 582 -2.34 -35.76 -13.07
N LYS A 583 -2.96 -34.68 -13.57
CA LYS A 583 -4.41 -34.64 -13.83
C LYS A 583 -4.76 -33.69 -14.98
N THR A 584 -6.01 -33.72 -15.42
CA THR A 584 -6.56 -32.74 -16.36
C THR A 584 -7.79 -32.10 -15.72
N ILE A 585 -7.84 -30.78 -15.75
CA ILE A 585 -8.88 -29.96 -15.13
C ILE A 585 -9.69 -29.30 -16.24
N GLU A 586 -11.01 -29.32 -16.09
CA GLU A 586 -11.93 -28.57 -16.94
C GLU A 586 -12.32 -27.27 -16.22
N VAL A 587 -12.07 -26.14 -16.88
CA VAL A 587 -12.31 -24.81 -16.30
C VAL A 587 -13.56 -24.23 -16.91
N GLU A 588 -14.65 -24.32 -16.15
CA GLU A 588 -15.97 -23.83 -16.56
C GLU A 588 -16.34 -22.50 -15.90
N PHE A 589 -15.87 -22.27 -14.66
CA PHE A 589 -16.21 -21.11 -13.83
C PHE A 589 -14.96 -20.54 -13.15
N ASP A 590 -15.05 -19.29 -12.69
CA ASP A 590 -13.99 -18.63 -11.94
C ASP A 590 -13.91 -19.19 -10.51
N ASP A 591 -12.83 -19.88 -10.18
CA ASP A 591 -12.63 -20.55 -8.89
C ASP A 591 -11.17 -20.83 -8.57
N LEU A 592 -10.92 -21.25 -7.33
CA LEU A 592 -9.64 -21.84 -6.92
C LEU A 592 -9.60 -23.33 -7.32
N TYR A 593 -8.62 -23.68 -8.14
CA TYR A 593 -8.38 -25.06 -8.54
C TYR A 593 -7.10 -25.59 -7.88
N GLU A 594 -7.23 -26.70 -7.15
CA GLU A 594 -6.06 -27.45 -6.68
C GLU A 594 -5.36 -28.06 -7.89
N LEU A 595 -4.10 -27.69 -8.12
CA LEU A 595 -3.31 -28.21 -9.23
C LEU A 595 -2.56 -29.46 -8.81
N TRP A 596 -1.93 -29.43 -7.64
CA TRP A 596 -1.15 -30.55 -7.12
C TRP A 596 -0.99 -30.49 -5.60
N LYS A 597 -0.88 -31.67 -4.99
CA LYS A 597 -0.60 -31.88 -3.57
C LYS A 597 0.32 -33.08 -3.38
N GLY A 598 1.39 -32.91 -2.62
CA GLY A 598 2.42 -33.93 -2.41
C GLY A 598 3.40 -33.57 -1.30
N PRO A 599 4.61 -34.15 -1.30
CA PRO A 599 5.64 -33.85 -0.30
C PRO A 599 6.13 -32.40 -0.44
N TYR A 600 6.46 -31.75 0.68
CA TYR A 600 7.08 -30.43 0.66
C TYR A 600 8.46 -30.47 -0.02
N GLY A 601 8.68 -29.60 -0.99
CA GLY A 601 9.95 -29.47 -1.70
C GLY A 601 9.94 -28.38 -2.77
N GLU A 602 11.04 -28.30 -3.51
CA GLU A 602 11.08 -27.53 -4.76
C GLU A 602 10.52 -28.40 -5.89
N HIS A 603 9.54 -27.86 -6.61
CA HIS A 603 8.84 -28.55 -7.69
C HIS A 603 8.70 -27.66 -8.91
N GLU A 604 8.66 -28.28 -10.10
CA GLU A 604 8.33 -27.61 -11.35
C GLU A 604 6.94 -28.05 -11.83
N ILE A 605 6.05 -27.09 -12.04
CA ILE A 605 4.72 -27.34 -12.60
C ILE A 605 4.60 -26.75 -14.01
N ILE A 606 3.97 -27.52 -14.90
CA ILE A 606 3.62 -27.11 -16.26
C ILE A 606 2.12 -27.35 -16.45
N LEU A 607 1.41 -26.26 -16.73
CA LEU A 607 -0.01 -26.27 -17.06
C LEU A 607 -0.15 -26.13 -18.57
N ARG A 608 -0.51 -27.22 -19.27
CA ARG A 608 -0.74 -27.19 -20.72
C ARG A 608 -2.21 -26.94 -20.99
N ILE A 609 -2.51 -25.80 -21.59
CA ILE A 609 -3.86 -25.30 -21.77
C ILE A 609 -4.30 -25.53 -23.22
N ARG A 610 -5.52 -26.06 -23.38
CA ARG A 610 -6.21 -26.13 -24.66
C ARG A 610 -7.57 -25.46 -24.54
N GLY A 611 -7.84 -24.54 -25.47
CA GLY A 611 -9.00 -23.65 -25.43
C GLY A 611 -8.56 -22.21 -25.25
N ALA A 612 -9.10 -21.31 -26.08
CA ALA A 612 -8.89 -19.88 -25.92
C ALA A 612 -9.89 -19.33 -24.91
N GLY A 613 -9.48 -18.30 -24.15
CA GLY A 613 -10.34 -17.62 -23.18
C GLY A 613 -10.14 -18.07 -21.73
N LEU A 614 -9.22 -18.99 -21.44
CA LEU A 614 -8.82 -19.29 -20.06
C LEU A 614 -8.26 -18.01 -19.42
N SER A 615 -8.76 -17.68 -18.23
CA SER A 615 -8.27 -16.60 -17.38
C SER A 615 -7.49 -17.20 -16.21
N GLY A 616 -6.29 -16.69 -15.95
CA GLY A 616 -5.52 -17.01 -14.74
C GLY A 616 -5.34 -15.77 -13.88
N TYR A 617 -5.53 -15.93 -12.56
CA TYR A 617 -5.53 -14.81 -11.60
C TYR A 617 -4.33 -14.88 -10.64
N ALA A 618 -4.25 -15.89 -9.78
CA ALA A 618 -3.20 -15.99 -8.78
C ALA A 618 -2.88 -17.44 -8.38
N PHE A 619 -1.59 -17.74 -8.24
CA PHE A 619 -1.10 -18.96 -7.61
C PHE A 619 -1.07 -18.80 -6.09
N THR A 620 -1.53 -19.84 -5.39
CA THR A 620 -1.46 -19.94 -3.93
C THR A 620 -0.86 -21.28 -3.51
N PHE A 621 -0.28 -21.34 -2.31
CA PHE A 621 0.59 -22.43 -1.89
C PHE A 621 0.21 -23.01 -0.52
N GLY A 622 0.63 -24.25 -0.27
CA GLY A 622 0.55 -24.91 1.03
C GLY A 622 1.80 -25.73 1.32
N SER A 623 2.00 -26.02 2.60
CA SER A 623 3.09 -26.86 3.11
C SER A 623 2.78 -28.34 3.04
#